data_AF-A0A6I0EDT5-F1
#
_entry.id   AF-A0A6I0EDT5-F1
#
_cell.length_a   1.000
_cell.length_b   1.000
_cell.length_c   1.000
_cell.angle_alpha   90.00
_cell.angle_beta   90.00
_cell.angle_gamma   90.00
#
_symmetry.space_group_name_H-M   'P 1'
#
loop_
_entity.id
_entity.type
_entity.pdbx_description
1 polymer ?
#
loop_
_entity_poly.entity_id
_entity_poly.type
_entity_poly.pdbx_seq_one_letter_code
_entity_poly.pdbx_strand_id
1 'polypeptide(L)'
;MANAQLSIDTVIDVRSIMPRERHALIFETFRKLAPGHGFMLVNDHDPKPLYYQFQAEHPGTFGWDYLEKGPDVWRVAISRPA
;
A
#
# COMPACT_ATOMS: atom_id res chain seq x y z
N MET A 1 19.80 -17.04 10.14
CA MET A 1 19.48 -15.92 9.25
C MET A 1 17.98 -15.79 9.24
N ALA A 2 17.41 -14.79 9.92
CA ALA A 2 15.96 -14.67 10.00
C ALA A 2 15.44 -14.12 8.67
N ASN A 3 14.66 -14.92 7.95
CA ASN A 3 13.81 -14.39 6.89
C ASN A 3 12.82 -13.44 7.58
N ALA A 4 12.99 -12.13 7.39
CA ALA A 4 11.98 -11.18 7.83
C ALA A 4 10.73 -11.43 6.99
N GLN A 5 9.76 -12.14 7.57
CA GLN A 5 8.49 -12.44 6.93
C GLN A 5 7.67 -11.15 6.90
N LEU A 6 7.38 -10.66 5.70
CA LEU A 6 6.51 -9.51 5.51
C LEU A 6 5.10 -9.88 5.98
N SER A 7 4.55 -9.10 6.90
CA SER A 7 3.22 -9.32 7.49
C SER A 7 2.23 -8.29 6.97
N ILE A 8 1.07 -8.73 6.47
CA ILE A 8 -0.01 -7.85 6.04
C ILE A 8 -1.02 -7.73 7.19
N ASP A 9 -1.10 -6.54 7.77
CA ASP A 9 -1.86 -6.29 9.00
C ASP A 9 -3.31 -5.91 8.73
N THR A 10 -3.59 -5.29 7.57
CA THR A 10 -4.93 -4.77 7.25
C THR A 10 -5.18 -4.67 5.75
N VAL A 11 -6.46 -4.49 5.40
CA VAL A 11 -6.93 -4.25 4.03
C VAL A 11 -7.61 -2.89 3.97
N ILE A 12 -7.15 -2.04 3.05
CA ILE A 12 -7.78 -0.76 2.74
C ILE A 12 -8.44 -0.89 1.37
N ASP A 13 -9.75 -1.07 1.35
CA ASP A 13 -10.54 -1.01 0.12
C ASP A 13 -10.98 0.43 -0.15
N VAL A 14 -10.32 1.12 -1.08
CA VAL A 14 -10.61 2.53 -1.36
C VAL A 14 -11.85 2.74 -2.21
N ARG A 15 -12.43 1.67 -2.78
CA ARG A 15 -13.64 1.74 -3.61
C ARG A 15 -14.86 2.17 -2.78
N SER A 16 -14.84 1.89 -1.48
CA SER A 16 -15.88 2.31 -0.52
C SER A 16 -15.56 3.63 0.20
N ILE A 17 -14.46 4.30 -0.15
CA ILE A 17 -13.96 5.51 0.54
C ILE A 17 -14.09 6.72 -0.36
N MET A 18 -14.54 7.84 0.20
CA MET A 18 -14.66 9.12 -0.52
C MET A 18 -13.31 9.54 -1.12
N PRO A 19 -13.23 9.97 -2.39
CA PRO A 19 -11.96 10.25 -3.06
C PRO A 19 -11.00 11.16 -2.28
N ARG A 20 -11.54 12.21 -1.65
CA ARG A 20 -10.77 13.17 -0.83
C ARG A 20 -10.16 12.59 0.46
N GLU A 21 -10.63 11.45 0.93
CA GLU A 21 -10.18 10.80 2.17
C GLU A 21 -9.12 9.71 1.92
N ARG A 22 -9.05 9.17 0.69
CA ARG A 22 -8.24 8.00 0.34
C ARG A 22 -6.76 8.20 0.65
N HIS A 23 -6.16 9.26 0.09
CA HIS A 23 -4.72 9.49 0.26
C HIS A 23 -4.36 9.71 1.73
N ALA A 24 -5.12 10.55 2.45
CA ALA A 24 -4.88 10.77 3.87
C ALA A 24 -4.89 9.44 4.64
N LEU A 25 -5.91 8.61 4.47
CA LEU A 25 -5.97 7.30 5.15
C LEU A 25 -4.79 6.39 4.80
N ILE A 26 -4.42 6.29 3.53
CA ILE A 26 -3.32 5.43 3.04
C ILE A 26 -1.99 5.85 3.66
N PHE A 27 -1.65 7.14 3.60
CA PHE A 27 -0.38 7.65 4.15
C PHE A 27 -0.38 7.62 5.68
N GLU A 28 -1.50 7.93 6.34
CA GLU A 28 -1.64 7.74 7.80
C GLU A 28 -1.41 6.29 8.22
N THR A 29 -1.93 5.32 7.45
CA THR A 29 -1.73 3.90 7.73
C THR A 29 -0.28 3.51 7.53
N PHE A 30 0.32 3.92 6.42
CA PHE A 30 1.72 3.64 6.11
C PHE A 30 2.67 4.15 7.21
N ARG A 31 2.48 5.39 7.68
CA ARG A 31 3.32 5.98 8.74
C ARG A 31 3.25 5.23 10.07
N LYS A 32 2.17 4.48 10.31
CA LYS A 32 1.95 3.71 11.55
C LYS A 32 2.48 2.27 11.49
N LEU A 33 2.89 1.79 10.32
CA LEU A 33 3.43 0.43 10.17
C LEU A 33 4.68 0.21 11.02
N ALA A 34 4.87 -1.00 11.53
CA ALA A 34 6.16 -1.46 12.06
C ALA A 34 7.11 -1.89 10.92
N PRO A 35 8.44 -2.01 11.12
CA PRO A 35 9.33 -2.52 10.06
C PRO A 35 8.99 -3.99 9.79
N GLY A 36 8.94 -4.39 8.52
CA GLY A 36 8.51 -5.71 8.09
C GLY A 36 6.99 -5.90 8.01
N HIS A 37 6.20 -4.83 8.20
CA HIS A 37 4.75 -4.87 8.12
C HIS A 37 4.21 -4.08 6.93
N GLY A 38 2.97 -4.37 6.53
CA GLY A 38 2.29 -3.71 5.41
C GLY A 38 0.77 -3.83 5.48
N PHE A 39 0.12 -3.24 4.48
CA PHE A 39 -1.31 -3.37 4.24
C PHE A 39 -1.60 -3.65 2.77
N MET A 40 -2.75 -4.25 2.50
CA MET A 40 -3.24 -4.45 1.14
C MET A 40 -4.18 -3.31 0.74
N LEU A 41 -3.84 -2.59 -0.32
CA LEU A 41 -4.70 -1.63 -0.99
C LEU A 41 -5.56 -2.35 -2.04
N VAL A 42 -6.87 -2.13 -2.05
CA VAL A 42 -7.80 -2.60 -3.08
C VAL A 42 -8.39 -1.40 -3.82
N ASN A 43 -8.23 -1.36 -5.15
CA ASN A 43 -8.65 -0.25 -5.99
C ASN A 43 -9.37 -0.74 -7.27
N ASP A 44 -10.15 0.14 -7.91
CA ASP A 44 -10.88 -0.13 -9.17
C ASP A 44 -10.05 0.17 -10.43
N HIS A 45 -8.83 0.68 -10.28
CA HIS A 45 -7.88 0.94 -11.35
C HIS A 45 -6.44 0.78 -10.85
N ASP A 46 -5.48 0.77 -11.78
CA ASP A 46 -4.05 0.75 -11.45
C ASP A 46 -3.68 1.96 -10.57
N PRO A 47 -3.21 1.75 -9.32
CA PRO A 47 -2.81 2.84 -8.42
C PRO A 47 -1.42 3.45 -8.76
N LYS A 48 -0.98 3.39 -10.02
CA LYS A 48 0.27 3.98 -10.51
C LYS A 48 0.50 5.45 -10.11
N PRO A 49 -0.50 6.37 -10.12
CA PRO A 49 -0.29 7.73 -9.60
C PRO A 49 0.11 7.75 -8.12
N LEU A 50 -0.49 6.88 -7.30
CA LEU A 50 -0.17 6.72 -5.89
C LEU A 50 1.24 6.14 -5.70
N TYR A 51 1.66 5.18 -6.53
CA TYR A 51 3.04 4.67 -6.52
C TYR A 51 4.06 5.80 -6.68
N TYR A 52 3.84 6.70 -7.65
CA TYR A 52 4.75 7.84 -7.85
C TYR A 52 4.73 8.83 -6.70
N GLN A 53 3.58 9.01 -6.04
CA GLN A 53 3.50 9.82 -4.83
C GLN A 53 4.33 9.21 -3.69
N PHE A 54 4.23 7.89 -3.47
CA PHE A 54 5.10 7.17 -2.53
C PHE A 54 6.58 7.29 -2.91
N GLN A 55 6.92 7.20 -4.19
CA GLN A 55 8.30 7.35 -4.64
C GLN A 55 8.86 8.75 -4.35
N ALA A 56 8.03 9.79 -4.46
CA ALA A 56 8.42 11.17 -4.17
C ALA A 56 8.53 11.44 -2.65
N GLU A 57 7.60 10.93 -1.84
CA GLU A 57 7.54 11.22 -0.39
C GLU A 57 8.39 10.27 0.47
N HIS A 58 8.61 9.03 0.00
CA HIS A 58 9.24 7.94 0.74
C HIS A 58 10.32 7.19 -0.07
N PRO A 59 11.23 7.87 -0.78
CA PRO A 59 12.16 7.23 -1.71
C PRO A 59 13.00 6.12 -1.03
N GLY A 60 12.89 4.89 -1.55
CA GLY A 60 13.64 3.74 -1.05
C GLY A 60 13.22 3.21 0.33
N THR A 61 12.12 3.71 0.90
CA THR A 61 11.67 3.35 2.27
C THR A 61 10.33 2.61 2.33
N PHE A 62 9.76 2.26 1.18
CA PHE A 62 8.53 1.47 1.07
C PHE A 62 8.73 0.29 0.13
N GLY A 63 7.98 -0.79 0.37
CA GLY A 63 7.77 -1.89 -0.56
C GLY A 63 6.46 -1.73 -1.30
N TRP A 64 6.42 -2.25 -2.54
CA TRP A 64 5.26 -2.16 -3.42
C TRP A 64 5.16 -3.42 -4.28
N ASP A 65 4.22 -4.30 -3.92
CA ASP A 65 4.04 -5.57 -4.60
C ASP A 65 2.63 -5.68 -5.14
N TYR A 66 2.50 -5.91 -6.45
CA TYR A 66 1.20 -6.23 -7.04
C TYR A 66 0.79 -7.65 -6.65
N LEU A 67 -0.34 -7.78 -5.96
CA LEU A 67 -0.97 -9.05 -5.67
C LEU A 67 -1.98 -9.43 -6.75
N GLU A 68 -2.61 -8.42 -7.38
CA GLU A 68 -3.55 -8.59 -8.49
C GLU A 68 -3.52 -7.38 -9.42
N LYS A 69 -3.58 -7.64 -10.73
CA LYS A 69 -3.46 -6.62 -11.79
C LYS A 69 -4.68 -6.64 -12.71
N GLY A 70 -5.85 -6.24 -12.22
CA GLY A 70 -7.03 -5.91 -13.03
C GLY A 70 -7.57 -7.05 -13.92
N PRO A 71 -8.53 -6.73 -14.81
CA PRO A 71 -9.13 -5.40 -15.02
C PRO A 71 -10.15 -5.00 -13.95
N ASP A 72 -10.78 -5.96 -13.27
CA ASP A 72 -11.91 -5.68 -12.36
C ASP A 72 -11.46 -5.17 -10.99
N VAL A 73 -10.32 -5.65 -10.50
CA VAL A 73 -9.76 -5.29 -9.18
C VAL A 73 -8.24 -5.21 -9.25
N TRP A 74 -7.69 -4.20 -8.58
CA TRP A 74 -6.25 -4.05 -8.37
C TRP A 74 -5.94 -4.22 -6.90
N ARG A 75 -4.99 -5.12 -6.58
CA ARG A 75 -4.53 -5.37 -5.21
C ARG A 75 -3.03 -5.13 -5.13
N VAL A 76 -2.62 -4.27 -4.22
CA VAL A 76 -1.20 -3.95 -3.98
C VAL A 76 -0.88 -4.09 -2.50
N ALA A 77 0.16 -4.84 -2.16
CA ALA A 77 0.76 -4.79 -0.84
C ALA A 77 1.71 -3.59 -0.77
N ILE A 78 1.43 -2.69 0.17
CA ILE A 78 2.28 -1.52 0.48
C ILE A 78 2.87 -1.77 1.86
N SER A 79 4.19 -1.75 1.98
CA SER A 79 4.89 -2.20 3.19
C SER A 79 6.00 -1.26 3.61
N ARG A 80 6.35 -1.29 4.89
CA ARG A 80 7.60 -0.74 5.41
C ARG A 80 8.61 -1.89 5.49
N PRO A 81 9.70 -1.88 4.70
CA PRO A 81 10.75 -2.89 4.79
C PRO A 81 11.34 -2.99 6.21
N ALA A 82 11.93 -4.15 6.52
CA ALA A 82 12.56 -4.44 7.82
C ALA A 82 13.86 -3.66 8.03
#